data_AF-A0A2D7XGJ7-F1
#
_entry.id   AF-A0A2D7XGJ7-F1
#
_cell.length_a   1.000
_cell.length_b   1.000
_cell.length_c   1.000
_cell.angle_alpha   90.00
_cell.angle_beta   90.00
_cell.angle_gamma   90.00
#
_symmetry.space_group_name_H-M   'P 1'
#
loop_
_entity.id
_entity.type
_entity.pdbx_description
1 polymer ?
#
loop_
_entity_poly.entity_id
_entity_poly.type
_entity_poly.pdbx_seq_one_letter_code
_entity_poly.pdbx_strand_id
1 'polypeptide(L)'
;PAILADLISKAMVGTFLGILLAYGFVAPAASAMERRNEASLKVLECIKVTLLAYMNGYPPQLAVEFGRKVLFSDERPSFQELEEHVRQARSSGRK
;
A
#
# COMPACT_ATOMS: atom_id res chain seq x y z
N PRO A 1 25.34 -42.62 -25.54
CA PRO A 1 25.52 -41.15 -25.80
C PRO A 1 24.19 -40.38 -25.86
N ALA A 2 23.16 -40.84 -26.58
CA ALA A 2 21.90 -40.11 -26.74
C ALA A 2 21.07 -39.91 -25.46
N ILE A 3 21.05 -40.90 -24.56
CA ILE A 3 20.28 -40.85 -23.29
C ILE A 3 20.81 -39.74 -22.37
N LEU A 4 22.12 -39.54 -22.32
CA LEU A 4 22.73 -38.49 -21.50
C LEU A 4 22.38 -37.09 -22.03
N ALA A 5 22.34 -36.92 -23.35
CA ALA A 5 21.92 -35.67 -23.98
C ALA A 5 20.44 -35.34 -23.72
N ASP A 6 19.56 -36.34 -23.70
CA ASP A 6 18.15 -36.17 -23.35
C ASP A 6 17.97 -35.70 -21.89
N LEU A 7 18.71 -36.29 -20.94
CA LEU A 7 18.66 -35.87 -19.54
C LEU A 7 19.18 -34.44 -19.32
N ILE A 8 20.27 -34.07 -20.00
CA ILE A 8 20.85 -32.72 -19.89
C ILE A 8 19.91 -31.67 -20.48
N SER A 9 19.32 -31.94 -21.65
CA SER A 9 18.40 -31.00 -22.29
C SER A 9 17.14 -30.75 -21.45
N LYS A 10 16.59 -31.81 -20.84
CA LYS A 10 15.46 -31.68 -19.89
C LYS A 10 15.82 -30.80 -18.68
N ALA A 11 16.99 -31.00 -18.10
CA ALA A 11 17.46 -30.19 -16.96
C ALA A 11 17.65 -28.71 -17.34
N MET A 12 18.21 -28.42 -18.53
CA MET A 12 18.43 -27.05 -19.01
C MET A 12 17.12 -26.33 -19.34
N VAL A 13 16.12 -27.01 -19.92
CA VAL A 13 14.80 -26.42 -20.18
C VAL A 13 14.07 -26.15 -18.87
N GLY A 14 14.20 -27.04 -17.88
CA GLY A 14 13.64 -26.84 -16.55
C GLY A 14 14.21 -25.62 -15.83
N THR A 15 15.54 -25.44 -15.82
CA THR A 15 16.18 -24.28 -15.18
C THR A 15 15.88 -22.98 -15.93
N PHE A 16 15.89 -23.00 -17.27
CA PHE A 16 15.51 -21.86 -18.08
C PHE A 16 14.06 -21.42 -17.81
N LEU A 17 13.12 -22.36 -17.85
CA LEU A 17 11.71 -22.08 -17.59
C LEU A 17 11.49 -21.58 -16.16
N GLY A 18 12.20 -22.15 -15.18
CA GLY A 18 12.13 -21.73 -13.79
C GLY A 18 12.53 -20.26 -13.61
N ILE A 19 13.69 -19.86 -14.15
CA ILE A 19 14.17 -18.47 -14.09
C ILE A 19 13.20 -17.55 -14.84
N LEU A 20 12.75 -17.96 -16.03
CA LEU A 20 11.82 -17.17 -16.85
C LEU A 20 10.50 -16.90 -16.12
N LEU A 21 9.92 -17.89 -15.44
CA LEU A 21 8.68 -17.71 -14.66
C LEU A 21 8.91 -16.91 -13.38
N ALA A 22 10.02 -17.16 -12.68
CA ALA A 22 10.34 -16.46 -11.44
C ALA A 22 10.47 -14.95 -11.66
N TYR A 23 11.28 -14.53 -12.63
CA TYR A 23 11.52 -13.12 -12.91
C TYR A 23 10.46 -12.49 -13.83
N GLY A 24 9.92 -13.26 -14.79
CA GLY A 24 8.97 -12.75 -15.77
C GLY A 24 7.54 -12.64 -15.26
N PHE A 25 7.16 -13.46 -14.28
CA PHE A 25 5.76 -13.52 -13.81
C PHE A 25 5.61 -13.39 -12.29
N VAL A 26 6.30 -14.23 -11.52
CA VAL A 26 6.07 -14.30 -10.07
C VAL A 26 6.54 -13.03 -9.36
N ALA A 27 7.76 -12.56 -9.63
CA ALA A 27 8.30 -11.33 -9.05
C ALA A 27 7.46 -10.07 -9.37
N PRO A 28 7.09 -9.78 -10.64
CA PRO A 28 6.27 -8.62 -10.94
C PRO A 28 4.84 -8.73 -10.36
N ALA A 29 4.26 -9.94 -10.32
CA ALA A 29 2.97 -10.15 -9.67
C ALA A 29 3.02 -9.86 -8.17
N ALA A 30 4.07 -10.34 -7.48
CA ALA A 30 4.27 -10.06 -6.05
C ALA A 30 4.43 -8.56 -5.78
N SER A 31 5.23 -7.85 -6.59
CA SER A 31 5.42 -6.40 -6.44
C SER A 31 4.11 -5.63 -6.70
N ALA A 32 3.30 -6.06 -7.67
CA ALA A 32 1.99 -5.45 -7.92
C ALA A 32 1.02 -5.63 -6.75
N MET A 33 1.05 -6.81 -6.09
CA MET A 33 0.27 -7.06 -4.88
C MET A 33 0.75 -6.21 -3.71
N GLU A 34 2.06 -6.11 -3.52
CA GLU A 34 2.67 -5.30 -2.46
C GLU A 34 2.27 -3.82 -2.59
N ARG A 35 2.32 -3.24 -3.79
CA ARG A 35 1.88 -1.85 -4.03
C ARG A 35 0.41 -1.63 -3.65
N ARG A 36 -0.47 -2.57 -3.97
CA ARG A 36 -1.89 -2.49 -3.59
C ARG A 36 -2.08 -2.58 -2.08
N ASN A 37 -1.30 -3.45 -1.43
CA ASN A 37 -1.32 -3.61 0.01
C ASN A 37 -0.79 -2.37 0.73
N GLU A 38 0.30 -1.77 0.24
CA GLU A 38 0.88 -0.54 0.80
C GLU A 38 -0.12 0.62 0.74
N ALA A 39 -0.83 0.79 -0.38
CA ALA A 39 -1.90 1.78 -0.50
C ALA A 39 -3.01 1.58 0.54
N SER A 40 -3.43 0.33 0.77
CA SER A 40 -4.46 0.00 1.76
C SER A 40 -3.97 0.19 3.20
N LEU A 41 -2.72 -0.19 3.49
CA LEU A 41 -2.10 -0.02 4.81
C LEU A 41 -1.94 1.44 5.18
N LYS A 42 -1.60 2.30 4.22
CA LYS A 42 -1.47 3.75 4.44
C LYS A 42 -2.73 4.42 5.00
N VAL A 43 -3.91 3.97 4.60
CA VAL A 43 -5.18 4.46 5.17
C VAL A 43 -5.27 4.09 6.65
N LEU A 44 -4.91 2.85 7.00
CA LEU A 44 -4.90 2.38 8.39
C LEU A 44 -3.83 3.12 9.22
N GLU A 45 -2.66 3.42 8.65
CA GLU A 45 -1.64 4.21 9.31
C GLU A 45 -2.10 5.65 9.57
N CYS A 46 -2.81 6.28 8.63
CA CYS A 46 -3.41 7.60 8.82
C CYS A 46 -4.36 7.60 10.03
N ILE A 47 -5.26 6.61 10.11
CA ILE A 47 -6.20 6.47 11.23
C ILE A 47 -5.42 6.25 12.54
N LYS A 48 -4.43 5.37 12.53
CA LYS A 48 -3.58 5.10 13.70
C LYS A 48 -2.90 6.37 14.20
N VAL A 49 -2.27 7.14 13.33
CA VAL A 49 -1.55 8.37 13.70
C VAL A 49 -2.53 9.44 14.19
N THR A 50 -3.69 9.58 13.55
CA THR A 50 -4.74 10.51 13.98
C THR A 50 -5.25 10.18 15.39
N LEU A 51 -5.54 8.90 15.65
CA LEU A 51 -5.98 8.42 16.96
C LEU A 51 -4.89 8.61 18.02
N LEU A 52 -3.64 8.28 17.70
CA LEU A 52 -2.52 8.48 18.61
C LEU A 52 -2.31 9.97 18.94
N ALA A 53 -2.43 10.87 17.96
CA ALA A 53 -2.34 12.31 18.20
C ALA A 53 -3.49 12.78 19.12
N TYR A 54 -4.71 12.30 18.89
CA TYR A 54 -5.85 12.62 19.76
C TYR A 54 -5.65 12.11 21.19
N MET A 55 -5.12 10.89 21.38
CA MET A 55 -4.82 10.33 22.70
C MET A 55 -3.71 11.09 23.44
N ASN A 56 -2.77 11.71 22.72
CA ASN A 56 -1.74 12.57 23.31
C ASN A 56 -2.25 13.97 23.70
N GLY A 57 -3.56 14.24 23.58
CA GLY A 57 -4.18 15.50 24.02
C GLY A 57 -4.12 16.63 22.99
N TYR A 58 -3.75 16.35 21.74
CA TYR A 58 -3.84 17.35 20.67
C TYR A 58 -5.30 17.62 20.30
N PRO A 59 -5.68 18.88 19.97
CA PRO A 59 -7.04 19.19 19.54
C PRO A 59 -7.38 18.43 18.25
N PRO A 60 -8.65 18.03 18.05
CA PRO A 60 -9.06 17.14 16.96
C PRO A 60 -8.70 17.69 15.57
N GLN A 61 -8.77 19.01 15.38
CA GLN A 61 -8.35 19.64 14.11
C GLN A 61 -6.86 19.39 13.80
N LEU A 62 -6.00 19.46 14.81
CA LEU A 62 -4.57 19.23 14.66
C LEU A 62 -4.23 17.73 14.57
N ALA A 63 -4.98 16.87 15.24
CA ALA A 63 -4.85 15.43 15.13
C ALA A 63 -5.12 14.93 13.69
N VAL A 64 -6.14 15.47 13.02
CA VAL A 64 -6.44 15.13 11.62
C VAL A 64 -5.35 15.64 10.67
N GLU A 65 -4.72 16.78 10.95
CA GLU A 65 -3.55 17.26 10.20
C GLU A 65 -2.34 16.33 10.29
N PHE A 66 -2.10 15.72 11.46
CA PHE A 66 -1.05 14.70 11.59
C PHE A 66 -1.34 13.47 10.74
N GLY A 67 -2.60 13.03 10.67
CA GLY A 67 -3.03 11.97 9.75
C GLY A 67 -2.81 12.33 8.27
N ARG A 68 -3.16 13.56 7.86
CA ARG A 68 -3.00 14.05 6.48
C ARG A 68 -1.54 14.02 5.99
N LYS A 69 -0.58 14.22 6.90
CA LYS A 69 0.84 14.17 6.55
C LYS A 69 1.34 12.75 6.25
N VAL A 70 0.65 11.71 6.72
CA VAL A 70 1.03 10.30 6.50
C VAL A 70 0.65 9.80 5.11
N LEU A 71 -0.39 10.38 4.49
CA LEU A 71 -0.83 10.04 3.13
C LEU A 71 0.27 10.30 2.09
N PHE A 72 0.25 9.54 1.00
CA PHE A 72 1.09 9.80 -0.17
C PHE A 72 0.82 11.20 -0.73
N SER A 73 1.85 11.83 -1.29
CA SER A 73 1.76 13.21 -1.80
C SER A 73 0.68 13.37 -2.87
N ASP A 74 0.47 12.34 -3.70
CA ASP A 74 -0.49 12.36 -4.81
C ASP A 74 -1.95 12.25 -4.37
N GLU A 75 -2.20 11.64 -3.20
CA GLU A 75 -3.55 11.44 -2.63
C GLU A 75 -3.82 12.39 -1.45
N ARG A 76 -2.88 13.31 -1.17
CA ARG A 76 -2.99 14.24 -0.05
C ARG A 76 -4.05 15.31 -0.36
N PRO A 77 -5.19 15.35 0.37
CA PRO A 77 -6.16 16.41 0.20
C PRO A 77 -5.59 17.76 0.63
N SER A 78 -6.10 18.85 0.06
CA SER A 78 -5.75 20.18 0.52
C SER A 78 -6.28 20.42 1.95
N PHE A 79 -5.65 21.35 2.67
CA PHE A 79 -6.07 21.72 4.03
C PHE A 79 -7.53 22.19 4.05
N GLN A 80 -7.93 22.96 3.04
CA GLN A 80 -9.27 23.53 2.91
C GLN A 80 -10.33 22.46 2.65
N GLU A 81 -10.05 21.51 1.75
CA GLU A 81 -10.98 20.38 1.49
C GLU A 81 -11.15 19.49 2.71
N LEU A 82 -10.07 19.21 3.45
CA LEU A 82 -10.14 18.41 4.67
C LEU A 82 -10.95 19.11 5.76
N GLU A 83 -10.72 20.41 5.97
CA GLU A 83 -11.45 21.18 6.98
C GLU A 83 -12.96 21.24 6.66
N GLU A 84 -13.31 21.43 5.39
CA GLU A 84 -14.69 21.43 4.94
C GLU A 84 -15.35 20.05 5.12
N HIS A 85 -14.68 18.95 4.78
CA HIS A 85 -15.18 17.59 5.01
C HIS A 85 -15.38 17.28 6.50
N VAL A 86 -14.42 17.67 7.36
CA VAL A 86 -14.53 17.45 8.81
C VAL A 86 -15.67 18.28 9.39
N ARG A 87 -15.88 19.52 8.92
CA ARG A 87 -16.97 20.39 9.36
C ARG A 87 -18.34 19.86 8.92
N GLN A 88 -18.46 19.35 7.70
CA GLN A 88 -19.67 18.71 7.19
C GLN A 88 -19.98 17.38 7.92
N ALA A 89 -18.97 16.57 8.23
CA ALA A 89 -19.16 15.35 9.03
C ALA A 89 -19.69 15.67 10.44
N ARG A 90 -19.20 16.75 11.05
CA ARG A 90 -19.63 17.19 12.40
C ARG A 90 -21.08 17.70 12.44
N SER A 91 -21.62 18.24 11.34
CA SER A 91 -23.02 18.68 11.27
C SER A 91 -23.98 17.51 11.04
N SER A 92 -23.53 16.46 10.34
CA SER A 92 -24.32 15.25 10.09
C SER A 92 -24.60 14.44 11.37
N GLY A 93 -23.64 14.38 12.31
CA GLY A 93 -23.81 13.68 13.60
C GLY A 93 -24.62 14.43 14.66
N ARG A 94 -25.26 15.57 14.33
CA ARG A 94 -26.05 16.39 15.26
C ARG A 94 -27.56 16.38 14.95
N LYS A 95 -28.01 15.44 14.13
CA LYS A 95 -29.44 15.11 13.94
C LYS A 95 -29.78 13.81 14.62
#